data_AF-A0A7U7GDA2-F1
#
_entry.id   AF-A0A7U7GDA2-F1
#
_cell.length_a   1.000
_cell.length_b   1.000
_cell.length_c   1.000
_cell.angle_alpha   90.00
_cell.angle_beta   90.00
_cell.angle_gamma   90.00
#
_symmetry.space_group_name_H-M   'P 1'
#
loop_
_entity.id
_entity.type
_entity.pdbx_description
1 polymer ?
#
loop_
_entity_poly.entity_id
_entity_poly.type
_entity_poly.pdbx_seq_one_letter_code
_entity_poly.pdbx_strand_id
1 'polypeptide(L)'
;MNTHNMVTHSRITCKALLPYWKEFCDFKRTNEAFVDSDKLSKLNRFRARHRLATKLTGIHAEGISEQTLRGYTAGLKLMLAYSAAEILGSALDNPVTQWEIIEPHLALLLRRILNQAGTSKEILFSKGQLKNRLEDFLKGTTDDVRIAATALRVMVAHGTFTPSGTDSLTAKGAQTVSQLADLMLKTAEKHFADYVIIEISKRIR
;
A
#
# COMPACT_ATOMS: atom_id res chain seq x y z
N MET A 1 4.36 -44.78 21.19
CA MET A 1 3.04 -44.24 20.77
C MET A 1 3.23 -42.74 20.54
N ASN A 2 3.41 -42.34 19.28
CA ASN A 2 3.65 -40.96 18.88
C ASN A 2 2.38 -40.36 18.29
N THR A 3 1.89 -39.25 18.84
CA THR A 3 0.91 -38.37 18.18
C THR A 3 1.52 -37.00 17.98
N HIS A 4 2.08 -36.81 16.78
CA HIS A 4 2.37 -35.50 16.20
C HIS A 4 1.04 -34.83 15.82
N ASN A 5 0.70 -33.71 16.48
CA ASN A 5 -0.32 -32.79 15.97
C ASN A 5 0.35 -31.82 14.98
N MET A 6 0.17 -32.08 13.69
CA MET A 6 0.53 -31.16 12.62
C MET A 6 -0.53 -30.06 12.48
N VAL A 7 -0.10 -28.84 12.75
CA VAL A 7 -0.80 -27.61 12.37
C VAL A 7 -0.82 -27.52 10.84
N THR A 8 -1.98 -27.69 10.23
CA THR A 8 -2.16 -27.51 8.78
C THR A 8 -2.31 -26.02 8.45
N HIS A 9 -1.18 -25.39 8.13
CA HIS A 9 -1.17 -24.10 7.42
C HIS A 9 -1.69 -24.33 6.00
N SER A 10 -2.94 -23.98 5.76
CA SER A 10 -3.51 -23.94 4.41
C SER A 10 -2.80 -22.88 3.58
N ARG A 11 -2.03 -23.33 2.59
CA ARG A 11 -1.33 -22.51 1.61
C ARG A 11 -2.34 -21.79 0.74
N ILE A 12 -2.52 -20.49 0.96
CA ILE A 12 -3.19 -19.61 -0.01
C ILE A 12 -2.23 -19.45 -1.19
N THR A 13 -2.40 -20.30 -2.19
CA THR A 13 -1.71 -20.20 -3.48
C THR A 13 -2.19 -18.97 -4.23
N CYS A 14 -1.25 -18.17 -4.74
CA CYS A 14 -1.44 -17.06 -5.68
C CYS A 14 -2.29 -17.47 -6.90
N LYS A 15 -3.62 -17.41 -6.79
CA LYS A 15 -4.55 -17.33 -7.93
C LYS A 15 -5.09 -15.90 -7.95
N ALA A 16 -4.82 -15.23 -9.07
CA ALA A 16 -5.25 -13.89 -9.52
C ALA A 16 -5.95 -13.00 -8.47
N LEU A 17 -5.41 -11.81 -8.22
CA LEU A 17 -5.88 -10.67 -7.37
C LEU A 17 -7.30 -10.12 -7.72
N LEU A 18 -8.22 -10.99 -8.12
CA LEU A 18 -9.56 -10.71 -8.65
C LEU A 18 -10.71 -11.58 -8.08
N PRO A 19 -10.55 -12.62 -7.23
CA PRO A 19 -11.66 -13.55 -6.97
C PRO A 19 -12.71 -12.87 -6.06
N TYR A 20 -12.25 -12.20 -5.00
CA TYR A 20 -13.09 -11.61 -3.97
C TYR A 20 -13.93 -10.43 -4.47
N TRP A 21 -13.47 -9.68 -5.48
CA TRP A 21 -14.32 -8.63 -6.06
C TRP A 21 -15.52 -9.23 -6.79
N LYS A 22 -15.30 -10.34 -7.53
CA LYS A 22 -16.39 -11.06 -8.18
C LYS A 22 -17.33 -11.65 -7.14
N GLU A 23 -16.79 -12.33 -6.13
CA GLU A 23 -17.58 -12.89 -5.02
C GLU A 23 -18.39 -11.83 -4.29
N PHE A 24 -17.81 -10.66 -4.01
CA PHE A 24 -18.51 -9.51 -3.46
C PHE A 24 -19.68 -9.08 -4.35
N CYS A 25 -19.45 -8.91 -5.66
CA CYS A 25 -20.51 -8.52 -6.59
C CYS A 25 -21.63 -9.56 -6.68
N ASP A 26 -21.28 -10.85 -6.75
CA ASP A 26 -22.25 -11.95 -6.80
C ASP A 26 -23.08 -12.03 -5.51
N PHE A 27 -22.43 -11.90 -4.35
CA PHE A 27 -23.11 -11.88 -3.05
C PHE A 27 -24.01 -10.65 -2.88
N LYS A 28 -23.53 -9.45 -3.27
CA LYS A 28 -24.29 -8.20 -3.21
C LYS A 28 -25.53 -8.23 -4.12
N ARG A 29 -25.45 -8.91 -5.26
CA ARG A 29 -26.58 -9.09 -6.19
C ARG A 29 -27.71 -9.94 -5.58
N THR A 30 -27.37 -10.93 -4.75
CA THR A 30 -28.36 -11.76 -4.06
C THR A 30 -28.75 -11.20 -2.69
N ASN A 31 -28.03 -10.19 -2.18
CA ASN A 31 -28.22 -9.60 -0.86
C ASN A 31 -28.14 -8.07 -0.91
N GLU A 32 -29.13 -7.39 -1.49
CA GLU A 32 -29.04 -5.94 -1.73
C GLU A 32 -28.82 -5.09 -0.46
N ALA A 33 -29.42 -5.49 0.67
CA ALA A 33 -29.29 -4.79 1.96
C ALA A 33 -27.99 -5.15 2.72
N PHE A 34 -27.05 -5.86 2.10
CA PHE A 34 -25.79 -6.27 2.74
C PHE A 34 -24.85 -5.12 3.03
N VAL A 35 -24.78 -4.16 2.12
CA VAL A 35 -23.84 -3.05 2.19
C VAL A 35 -24.61 -1.76 1.93
N ASP A 36 -24.45 -0.78 2.82
CA ASP A 36 -25.06 0.52 2.63
C ASP A 36 -24.44 1.27 1.43
N SER A 37 -25.14 2.30 0.95
CA SER A 37 -24.78 3.02 -0.26
C SER A 37 -23.44 3.78 -0.14
N ASP A 38 -23.11 4.30 1.05
CA ASP A 38 -21.85 5.01 1.30
C ASP A 38 -20.66 4.04 1.26
N LYS A 39 -20.76 2.92 2.01
CA LYS A 39 -19.75 1.86 2.01
C LYS A 39 -19.56 1.28 0.61
N LEU A 40 -20.65 1.03 -0.12
CA LEU A 40 -20.57 0.55 -1.51
C LEU A 40 -19.86 1.55 -2.44
N SER A 41 -20.15 2.84 -2.30
CA SER A 41 -19.48 3.91 -3.08
C SER A 41 -17.98 3.92 -2.81
N LYS A 42 -17.56 3.81 -1.54
CA LYS A 42 -16.14 3.73 -1.16
C LYS A 42 -15.47 2.44 -1.69
N LEU A 43 -16.13 1.28 -1.62
CA LEU A 43 -15.60 0.02 -2.15
C LEU A 43 -15.42 0.06 -3.68
N ASN A 44 -16.35 0.69 -4.41
CA ASN A 44 -16.20 0.90 -5.85
C ASN A 44 -15.01 1.81 -6.17
N ARG A 45 -14.81 2.89 -5.40
CA ARG A 45 -13.63 3.77 -5.54
C ARG A 45 -12.32 3.05 -5.21
N PHE A 46 -12.31 2.24 -4.16
CA PHE A 46 -11.19 1.35 -3.84
C PHE A 46 -10.84 0.51 -5.06
N ARG A 47 -11.83 -0.20 -5.62
CA ARG A 47 -11.61 -1.09 -6.76
C ARG A 47 -11.03 -0.37 -7.97
N ALA A 48 -11.57 0.80 -8.31
CA ALA A 48 -11.09 1.59 -9.43
C ALA A 48 -9.63 2.02 -9.24
N ARG A 49 -9.28 2.55 -8.06
CA ARG A 49 -7.92 3.00 -7.73
C ARG A 49 -6.93 1.86 -7.65
N HIS A 50 -7.31 0.77 -6.99
CA HIS A 50 -6.50 -0.44 -6.88
C HIS A 50 -6.17 -1.00 -8.26
N ARG A 51 -7.18 -1.15 -9.14
CA ARG A 51 -6.99 -1.60 -10.52
C ARG A 51 -6.05 -0.69 -11.30
N LEU A 52 -6.22 0.63 -11.19
CA LEU A 52 -5.33 1.59 -11.86
C LEU A 52 -3.88 1.43 -11.37
N ALA A 53 -3.67 1.40 -10.05
CA ALA A 53 -2.35 1.26 -9.44
C ALA A 53 -1.65 -0.06 -9.83
N THR A 54 -2.39 -1.18 -9.84
CA THR A 54 -1.87 -2.49 -10.25
C THR A 54 -1.48 -2.53 -11.74
N LYS A 55 -2.16 -1.74 -12.58
CA LYS A 55 -1.95 -1.71 -14.03
C LYS A 55 -1.02 -0.58 -14.49
N LEU A 56 -0.58 0.30 -13.60
CA LEU A 56 0.39 1.34 -13.93
C LEU A 56 1.75 0.71 -14.22
N THR A 57 2.16 0.76 -15.49
CA THR A 57 3.46 0.25 -15.95
C THR A 57 4.51 1.35 -16.13
N GLY A 58 4.08 2.58 -16.38
CA GLY A 58 4.95 3.71 -16.68
C GLY A 58 4.16 4.99 -16.90
N ILE A 59 4.86 6.12 -16.80
CA ILE A 59 4.38 7.40 -17.32
C ILE A 59 5.23 7.80 -18.53
N HIS A 60 4.63 8.54 -19.45
CA HIS A 60 5.31 9.08 -20.62
C HIS A 60 5.21 10.60 -20.62
N ALA A 61 6.34 11.27 -20.87
CA ALA A 61 6.39 12.72 -21.02
C ALA A 61 7.51 13.12 -21.99
N GLU A 62 7.20 14.03 -22.91
CA GLU A 62 8.16 14.53 -23.89
C GLU A 62 9.27 15.35 -23.22
N GLY A 63 10.50 15.19 -23.70
CA GLY A 63 11.67 15.93 -23.20
C GLY A 63 12.19 15.50 -21.83
N ILE A 64 11.62 14.46 -21.21
CA ILE A 64 12.07 13.95 -19.89
C ILE A 64 12.81 12.62 -20.07
N SER A 65 13.94 12.47 -19.36
CA SER A 65 14.72 11.24 -19.43
C SER A 65 13.96 10.03 -18.87
N GLU A 66 14.17 8.85 -19.45
CA GLU A 66 13.61 7.59 -18.95
C GLU A 66 13.98 7.32 -17.48
N GLN A 67 15.18 7.74 -17.06
CA GLN A 67 15.60 7.62 -15.67
C GLN A 67 14.72 8.44 -14.73
N THR A 68 14.43 9.68 -15.11
CA THR A 68 13.54 10.57 -14.38
C THR A 68 12.11 10.03 -14.37
N LEU A 69 11.61 9.55 -15.52
CA LEU A 69 10.27 8.95 -15.64
C LEU A 69 10.11 7.69 -14.78
N ARG A 70 11.16 6.87 -14.60
CA ARG A 70 11.12 5.73 -13.68
C ARG A 70 10.88 6.15 -12.23
N GLY A 71 11.57 7.20 -11.77
CA GLY A 71 11.38 7.73 -10.42
C GLY A 71 9.95 8.25 -10.21
N TYR A 72 9.45 9.05 -11.15
CA TYR A 72 8.08 9.54 -11.10
C TYR A 72 7.04 8.43 -11.21
N THR A 73 7.25 7.42 -12.04
CA THR A 73 6.38 6.24 -12.13
C THR A 73 6.25 5.55 -10.78
N ALA A 74 7.37 5.30 -10.10
CA ALA A 74 7.38 4.64 -8.80
C ALA A 74 6.65 5.48 -7.73
N GLY A 75 6.91 6.79 -7.69
CA GLY A 75 6.22 7.71 -6.79
C GLY A 75 4.71 7.78 -7.04
N LEU A 76 4.30 7.88 -8.31
CA LEU A 76 2.89 7.90 -8.69
C LEU A 76 2.19 6.57 -8.37
N LYS A 77 2.86 5.44 -8.61
CA LYS A 77 2.34 4.13 -8.23
C LYS A 77 2.11 4.03 -6.73
N LEU A 78 3.05 4.52 -5.91
CA LEU A 78 2.89 4.58 -4.46
C LEU A 78 1.70 5.48 -4.05
N MET A 79 1.55 6.65 -4.67
CA MET A 79 0.42 7.55 -4.42
C MET A 79 -0.93 6.86 -4.69
N LEU A 80 -1.05 6.19 -5.84
CA LEU A 80 -2.26 5.47 -6.21
C LEU A 80 -2.54 4.28 -5.29
N ALA A 81 -1.50 3.49 -4.95
CA ALA A 81 -1.61 2.37 -4.03
C ALA A 81 -2.07 2.82 -2.63
N TYR A 82 -1.46 3.87 -2.09
CA TYR A 82 -1.83 4.42 -0.80
C TYR A 82 -3.25 5.00 -0.83
N SER A 83 -3.64 5.69 -1.90
CA SER A 83 -4.99 6.23 -2.08
C SER A 83 -6.07 5.14 -2.17
N ALA A 84 -5.74 3.97 -2.74
CA ALA A 84 -6.61 2.79 -2.72
C ALA A 84 -6.73 2.22 -1.29
N ALA A 85 -5.61 2.11 -0.56
CA ALA A 85 -5.61 1.65 0.81
C ALA A 85 -6.43 2.57 1.74
N GLU A 86 -6.31 3.89 1.62
CA GLU A 86 -7.05 4.86 2.44
C GLU A 86 -8.56 4.75 2.26
N ILE A 87 -9.03 4.67 1.01
CA ILE A 87 -10.47 4.60 0.75
C ILE A 87 -11.06 3.26 1.19
N LEU A 88 -10.27 2.17 1.11
CA LEU A 88 -10.65 0.89 1.70
C LEU A 88 -10.71 0.98 3.22
N GLY A 89 -9.67 1.51 3.87
CA GLY A 89 -9.65 1.67 5.32
C GLY A 89 -10.83 2.52 5.83
N SER A 90 -11.23 3.55 5.08
CA SER A 90 -12.44 4.32 5.36
C SER A 90 -13.75 3.56 5.12
N ALA A 91 -13.79 2.61 4.18
CA ALA A 91 -14.96 1.75 3.95
C ALA A 91 -15.12 0.69 5.03
N LEU A 92 -14.00 0.23 5.61
CA LEU A 92 -13.95 -0.85 6.59
C LEU A 92 -13.86 -0.35 8.04
N ASP A 93 -13.92 0.96 8.26
CA ASP A 93 -13.72 1.60 9.57
C ASP A 93 -12.41 1.17 10.26
N ASN A 94 -11.39 0.87 9.44
CA ASN A 94 -10.06 0.43 9.83
C ASN A 94 -9.03 1.23 9.03
N PRO A 95 -8.70 2.47 9.46
CA PRO A 95 -7.84 3.37 8.71
C PRO A 95 -6.44 2.77 8.53
N VAL A 96 -5.78 3.14 7.43
CA VAL A 96 -4.44 2.64 7.08
C VAL A 96 -3.45 2.82 8.23
N THR A 97 -3.57 3.87 9.05
CA THR A 97 -2.70 4.09 10.23
C THR A 97 -2.73 2.97 11.26
N GLN A 98 -3.78 2.16 11.30
CA GLN A 98 -3.94 1.00 12.17
C GLN A 98 -3.45 -0.30 11.52
N TRP A 99 -3.11 -0.28 10.23
CA TRP A 99 -2.53 -1.44 9.58
C TRP A 99 -1.08 -1.60 10.03
N GLU A 100 -0.69 -2.83 10.33
CA GLU A 100 0.69 -3.18 10.64
C GLU A 100 1.27 -3.97 9.47
N ILE A 101 2.32 -3.43 8.83
CA ILE A 101 2.95 -4.05 7.66
C ILE A 101 4.43 -4.24 7.96
N ILE A 102 4.76 -5.35 8.62
CA ILE A 102 6.13 -5.67 9.01
C ILE A 102 6.86 -6.35 7.86
N GLU A 103 7.85 -5.67 7.27
CA GLU A 103 8.68 -6.22 6.21
C GLU A 103 10.16 -5.82 6.39
N PRO A 104 10.95 -6.57 7.19
CA PRO A 104 12.28 -6.15 7.63
C PRO A 104 13.27 -5.90 6.49
N HIS A 105 13.26 -6.75 5.47
CA HIS A 105 14.17 -6.60 4.32
C HIS A 105 13.85 -5.31 3.53
N LEU A 106 12.56 -5.05 3.29
CA LEU A 106 12.13 -3.85 2.58
C LEU A 106 12.35 -2.61 3.45
N ALA A 107 12.12 -2.70 4.76
CA ALA A 107 12.38 -1.63 5.71
C ALA A 107 13.84 -1.17 5.67
N LEU A 108 14.79 -2.10 5.64
CA LEU A 108 16.22 -1.78 5.51
C LEU A 108 16.53 -0.97 4.23
N LEU A 109 15.93 -1.34 3.09
CA LEU A 109 16.12 -0.60 1.84
C LEU A 109 15.47 0.79 1.88
N LEU A 110 14.26 0.89 2.45
CA LEU A 110 13.52 2.13 2.57
C LEU A 110 14.21 3.13 3.52
N ARG A 111 14.83 2.67 4.60
CA ARG A 111 15.66 3.52 5.48
C ARG A 111 16.78 4.21 4.73
N ARG A 112 17.45 3.50 3.81
CA ARG A 112 18.53 4.08 2.99
C ARG A 112 18.00 5.21 2.11
N ILE A 113 16.87 4.99 1.44
CA ILE A 113 16.21 5.99 0.59
C ILE A 113 15.81 7.23 1.41
N LEU A 114 15.17 7.02 2.56
CA LEU A 114 14.69 8.10 3.41
C LEU A 114 15.79 8.88 4.14
N ASN A 115 16.94 8.26 4.41
CA ASN A 115 18.11 8.95 4.96
C ASN A 115 18.84 9.77 3.88
N GLN A 116 18.81 9.35 2.62
CA GLN A 116 19.37 10.11 1.49
C GLN A 116 18.53 11.35 1.15
N ALA A 117 17.26 11.41 1.58
CA ALA A 117 16.36 12.54 1.33
C ALA A 117 16.71 13.84 2.10
N GLY A 118 17.73 13.83 2.95
CA GLY A 118 18.36 15.03 3.54
C GLY A 118 17.39 16.07 4.15
N THR A 119 17.69 17.35 3.91
CA THR A 119 17.01 18.54 4.44
C THR A 119 15.53 18.65 4.07
N SER A 120 15.12 18.08 2.92
CA SER A 120 13.71 18.08 2.50
C SER A 120 12.82 17.33 3.51
N LYS A 121 13.35 16.29 4.15
CA LYS A 121 12.64 15.53 5.19
C LYS A 121 12.42 16.37 6.46
N GLU A 122 13.40 17.17 6.86
CA GLU A 122 13.32 17.99 8.09
C GLU A 122 12.28 19.12 7.96
N ILE A 123 12.15 19.70 6.77
CA ILE A 123 11.15 20.73 6.47
C ILE A 123 9.74 20.13 6.47
N LEU A 124 9.54 18.99 5.80
CA LEU A 124 8.23 18.37 5.64
C LEU A 124 7.71 17.70 6.92
N PHE A 125 8.61 17.14 7.73
CA PHE A 125 8.27 16.44 8.96
C PHE A 125 8.75 17.21 10.19
N SER A 126 8.54 18.54 10.19
CA SER A 126 9.05 19.41 11.25
C SER A 126 8.37 19.18 12.62
N LYS A 127 7.10 18.78 12.64
CA LYS A 127 6.30 18.53 13.87
C LYS A 127 5.26 17.42 13.68
N GLY A 128 4.91 16.73 14.77
CA GLY A 128 3.75 15.82 14.84
C GLY A 128 4.08 14.33 14.94
N GLN A 129 3.04 13.49 15.10
CA GLN A 129 3.19 12.06 15.34
C GLN A 129 3.93 11.32 14.20
N LEU A 130 3.75 11.75 12.95
CA LEU A 130 4.45 11.14 11.81
C LEU A 130 5.97 11.34 11.89
N LYS A 131 6.45 12.47 12.43
CA LYS A 131 7.88 12.72 12.65
C LYS A 131 8.47 11.68 13.59
N ASN A 132 7.89 11.53 14.78
CA ASN A 132 8.39 10.60 15.80
C ASN A 132 8.41 9.17 15.26
N ARG A 133 7.32 8.74 14.61
CA ARG A 133 7.23 7.41 14.00
C ARG A 133 8.25 7.19 12.89
N LEU A 134 8.51 8.22 12.07
CA LEU A 134 9.54 8.17 11.03
C LEU A 134 10.94 8.08 11.66
N GLU A 135 11.22 8.80 12.73
CA GLU A 135 12.48 8.67 13.48
C GLU A 135 12.67 7.27 14.05
N ASP A 136 11.62 6.68 14.65
CA ASP A 136 11.66 5.30 15.16
C ASP A 136 11.91 4.29 14.03
N PHE A 137 11.23 4.47 12.89
CA PHE A 137 11.46 3.64 11.71
C PHE A 137 12.91 3.75 11.22
N LEU A 138 13.48 4.95 11.17
CA LEU A 138 14.84 5.18 10.69
C LEU A 138 15.92 4.67 11.63
N LYS A 139 15.68 4.72 12.95
CA LYS A 139 16.54 4.14 13.99
C LYS A 139 16.49 2.61 14.04
N GLY A 140 15.54 2.00 13.34
CA GLY A 140 15.36 0.54 13.34
C GLY A 140 14.51 0.02 14.51
N THR A 141 13.83 0.91 15.25
CA THR A 141 12.93 0.54 16.34
C THR A 141 11.67 -0.18 15.86
N THR A 142 11.29 0.04 14.59
CA THR A 142 10.17 -0.65 13.94
C THR A 142 10.47 -0.92 12.47
N ASP A 143 10.02 -2.09 11.99
CA ASP A 143 10.04 -2.50 10.57
C ASP A 143 8.67 -2.29 9.88
N ASP A 144 7.76 -1.50 10.47
CA ASP A 144 6.47 -1.14 9.86
C ASP A 144 6.68 -0.23 8.64
N VAL A 145 6.69 -0.84 7.45
CA VAL A 145 6.97 -0.14 6.19
C VAL A 145 5.85 0.80 5.77
N ARG A 146 4.68 0.76 6.42
CA ARG A 146 3.63 1.77 6.22
C ARG A 146 4.13 3.16 6.57
N ILE A 147 4.98 3.29 7.60
CA ILE A 147 5.54 4.60 8.00
C ILE A 147 6.32 5.22 6.83
N ALA A 148 7.14 4.41 6.17
CA ALA A 148 7.84 4.82 4.95
C ALA A 148 6.86 5.14 3.81
N ALA A 149 5.79 4.36 3.63
CA ALA A 149 4.79 4.62 2.59
C ALA A 149 4.11 5.99 2.80
N THR A 150 3.76 6.33 4.05
CA THR A 150 3.19 7.63 4.41
C THR A 150 4.17 8.76 4.15
N ALA A 151 5.42 8.62 4.60
CA ALA A 151 6.44 9.65 4.40
C ALA A 151 6.74 9.89 2.91
N LEU A 152 6.98 8.83 2.15
CA LEU A 152 7.28 8.92 0.72
C LEU A 152 6.11 9.50 -0.08
N ARG A 153 4.86 9.14 0.25
CA ARG A 153 3.66 9.75 -0.33
C ARG A 153 3.64 11.27 -0.12
N VAL A 154 3.92 11.74 1.10
CA VAL A 154 3.98 13.17 1.42
C VAL A 154 5.05 13.85 0.58
N MET A 155 6.24 13.24 0.48
CA MET A 155 7.32 13.79 -0.34
C MET A 155 6.97 13.86 -1.84
N VAL A 156 6.30 12.84 -2.38
CA VAL A 156 5.81 12.85 -3.77
C VAL A 156 4.79 13.96 -3.97
N ALA A 157 3.83 14.11 -3.06
CA ALA A 157 2.78 15.13 -3.16
C ALA A 157 3.33 16.57 -3.09
N HIS A 158 4.37 16.80 -2.28
CA HIS A 158 5.03 18.10 -2.17
C HIS A 158 6.11 18.33 -3.22
N GLY A 159 6.33 17.39 -4.15
CA GLY A 159 7.35 17.51 -5.21
C GLY A 159 8.79 17.47 -4.70
N THR A 160 9.00 17.09 -3.44
CA THR A 160 10.33 16.99 -2.81
C THR A 160 10.95 15.61 -2.99
N PHE A 161 10.15 14.64 -3.43
CA PHE A 161 10.64 13.39 -4.00
C PHE A 161 11.16 13.65 -5.42
N THR A 162 12.35 14.27 -5.54
CA THR A 162 12.93 14.62 -6.83
C THR A 162 13.92 13.55 -7.32
N PRO A 163 13.72 13.00 -8.54
CA PRO A 163 14.70 12.13 -9.19
C PRO A 163 15.93 12.88 -9.73
N SER A 164 16.26 14.08 -9.22
CA SER A 164 17.31 14.93 -9.80
C SER A 164 18.23 15.66 -8.80
N GLY A 165 18.05 15.52 -7.49
CA GLY A 165 18.97 16.07 -6.48
C GLY A 165 19.71 14.97 -5.73
N THR A 166 21.06 15.00 -5.75
CA THR A 166 22.02 14.19 -4.94
C THR A 166 21.52 12.79 -4.58
N ASP A 167 21.92 11.78 -5.36
CA ASP A 167 21.52 10.36 -5.26
C ASP A 167 20.05 10.04 -5.58
N SER A 168 19.34 11.00 -6.14
CA SER A 168 18.12 10.89 -6.94
C SER A 168 17.79 9.48 -7.42
N LEU A 169 16.85 8.84 -6.71
CA LEU A 169 16.26 7.52 -6.95
C LEU A 169 16.99 6.69 -8.02
N THR A 170 18.08 6.03 -7.60
CA THR A 170 18.70 4.99 -8.43
C THR A 170 17.63 4.03 -8.97
N ALA A 171 17.90 3.31 -10.07
CA ALA A 171 16.98 2.29 -10.55
C ALA A 171 16.52 1.34 -9.41
N LYS A 172 17.41 1.08 -8.46
CA LYS A 172 17.16 0.31 -7.24
C LYS A 172 16.22 1.03 -6.26
N GLY A 173 16.35 2.35 -6.08
CA GLY A 173 15.42 3.17 -5.30
C GLY A 173 14.01 3.16 -5.89
N ALA A 174 13.88 3.36 -7.20
CA ALA A 174 12.60 3.28 -7.92
C ALA A 174 11.96 1.90 -7.78
N GLN A 175 12.75 0.84 -7.90
CA GLN A 175 12.31 -0.53 -7.68
C GLN A 175 11.83 -0.76 -6.25
N THR A 176 12.57 -0.26 -5.25
CA THR A 176 12.20 -0.39 -3.82
C THR A 176 10.87 0.31 -3.53
N VAL A 177 10.67 1.53 -4.05
CA VAL A 177 9.40 2.25 -3.89
C VAL A 177 8.26 1.56 -4.63
N SER A 178 8.54 0.97 -5.80
CA SER A 178 7.56 0.16 -6.53
C SER A 178 7.17 -1.11 -5.77
N GLN A 179 8.14 -1.78 -5.13
CA GLN A 179 7.90 -2.93 -4.25
C GLN A 179 7.03 -2.56 -3.05
N LEU A 180 7.26 -1.39 -2.45
CA LEU A 180 6.42 -0.87 -1.38
C LEU A 180 4.99 -0.60 -1.87
N ALA A 181 4.83 -0.01 -3.06
CA ALA A 181 3.50 0.21 -3.65
C ALA A 181 2.77 -1.14 -3.91
N ASP A 182 3.48 -2.14 -4.43
CA ASP A 182 2.91 -3.47 -4.66
C ASP A 182 2.53 -4.18 -3.36
N LEU A 183 3.33 -4.03 -2.32
CA LEU A 183 3.01 -4.54 -0.99
C LEU A 183 1.76 -3.86 -0.43
N MET A 184 1.64 -2.53 -0.52
CA MET A 184 0.44 -1.79 -0.11
C MET A 184 -0.81 -2.28 -0.84
N LEU A 185 -0.71 -2.54 -2.15
CA LEU A 185 -1.83 -3.09 -2.95
C LEU A 185 -2.21 -4.50 -2.52
N LYS A 186 -1.23 -5.36 -2.22
CA LYS A 186 -1.48 -6.71 -1.71
C LYS A 186 -2.13 -6.69 -0.34
N THR A 187 -1.65 -5.83 0.56
CA THR A 187 -2.23 -5.66 1.90
C THR A 187 -3.66 -5.14 1.83
N ALA A 188 -3.94 -4.15 0.98
CA ALA A 188 -5.30 -3.66 0.77
C ALA A 188 -6.21 -4.76 0.20
N GLU A 189 -5.75 -5.53 -0.78
CA GLU A 189 -6.52 -6.66 -1.31
C GLU A 189 -6.81 -7.71 -0.23
N LYS A 190 -5.83 -8.00 0.64
CA LYS A 190 -6.02 -8.91 1.78
C LYS A 190 -7.12 -8.40 2.73
N HIS A 191 -7.07 -7.14 3.14
CA HIS A 191 -8.11 -6.56 4.00
C HIS A 191 -9.50 -6.61 3.35
N PHE A 192 -9.58 -6.37 2.04
CA PHE A 192 -10.84 -6.49 1.31
C PHE A 192 -11.33 -7.94 1.26
N ALA A 193 -10.45 -8.90 0.98
CA ALA A 193 -10.77 -10.32 0.98
C ALA A 193 -11.29 -10.79 2.36
N ASP A 194 -10.60 -10.41 3.43
CA ASP A 194 -10.99 -10.74 4.81
C ASP A 194 -12.40 -10.21 5.11
N TYR A 195 -12.71 -8.98 4.71
CA TYR A 195 -14.05 -8.40 4.82
C TYR A 195 -15.10 -9.23 4.07
N VAL A 196 -14.84 -9.58 2.81
CA VAL A 196 -15.79 -10.37 1.98
C VAL A 196 -16.05 -11.73 2.62
N ILE A 197 -15.01 -12.43 3.06
CA ILE A 197 -15.13 -13.75 3.70
C ILE A 197 -15.96 -13.68 4.98
N ILE A 198 -15.68 -12.70 5.85
CA ILE A 198 -16.41 -12.51 7.12
C ILE A 198 -17.89 -12.27 6.84
N GLU A 199 -18.20 -11.39 5.90
CA GLU A 199 -19.57 -11.00 5.63
C GLU A 199 -20.39 -12.10 4.95
N ILE A 200 -19.78 -12.85 4.02
CA ILE A 200 -20.42 -14.04 3.45
C ILE A 200 -20.69 -15.07 4.56
N SER A 201 -19.72 -15.30 5.45
CA SER A 201 -19.83 -16.29 6.53
C SER A 201 -20.92 -15.96 7.54
N LYS A 202 -21.16 -14.67 7.82
CA LYS A 202 -22.22 -14.21 8.75
C LYS A 202 -23.63 -14.54 8.29
N ARG A 203 -23.85 -14.74 6.98
CA ARG A 203 -25.20 -14.93 6.39
C ARG A 203 -25.50 -16.35 5.94
N ILE A 204 -24.51 -17.24 6.00
CA ILE A 204 -24.69 -18.69 5.79
C ILE A 204 -25.11 -19.39 7.11
N ARG A 205 -24.90 -18.74 8.26
CA ARG A 205 -25.39 -19.17 9.58
C ARG A 205 -26.78 -18.60 9.84
#